data_AF-A0A1Y1Y984-F1
#
_entry.id   AF-A0A1Y1Y984-F1
#
_cell.length_a   1.000
_cell.length_b   1.000
_cell.length_c   1.000
_cell.angle_alpha   90.00
_cell.angle_beta   90.00
_cell.angle_gamma   90.00
#
_symmetry.space_group_name_H-M   'P 1'
#
loop_
_entity.id
_entity.type
_entity.pdbx_description
1 polymer ?
#
loop_
_entity_poly.entity_id
_entity_poly.type
_entity_poly.pdbx_seq_one_letter_code
_entity_poly.pdbx_strand_id
1 'polypeptide(L)' 'MPTTIRKPYQCSYCGKRFARPSSLKTHTYSHTGEKPYVCQEEGCHSQFSVLSNLRRHAKLHASMREGGREAMRNYS' A
#
# COMPACT_ATOMS: atom_id res chain seq x y z
N MET A 1 25.26 24.34 1.66
CA MET A 1 25.16 23.40 0.52
C MET A 1 23.71 22.97 0.37
N PRO A 2 23.01 23.32 -0.72
CA PRO A 2 21.65 22.85 -0.93
C PRO A 2 21.68 21.34 -1.21
N THR A 3 21.13 20.54 -0.30
CA THR A 3 20.86 19.12 -0.55
C THR A 3 19.73 19.06 -1.57
N THR A 4 20.06 19.11 -2.86
CA THR A 4 19.08 18.84 -3.92
C THR A 4 18.56 17.44 -3.69
N ILE A 5 17.30 17.33 -3.24
CA ILE A 5 16.65 16.04 -3.07
C ILE A 5 16.53 15.46 -4.48
N ARG A 6 17.48 14.60 -4.86
CA ARG A 6 17.46 13.92 -6.14
C ARG A 6 16.27 12.98 -6.15
N LYS A 7 15.28 13.31 -6.96
CA LYS A 7 14.14 12.46 -7.25
C LYS A 7 14.27 11.99 -8.70
N PRO A 8 15.15 11.01 -8.99
CA PRO A 8 15.42 10.61 -10.37
C PRO A 8 14.24 9.83 -10.97
N TYR A 9 13.39 9.23 -10.15
CA TYR A 9 12.29 8.39 -10.59
C TYR A 9 11.03 9.23 -10.85
N GLN A 10 10.52 9.23 -12.08
CA GLN A 10 9.34 10.00 -12.47
C GLN A 10 8.18 9.07 -12.83
N CYS A 11 6.97 9.44 -12.41
CA CYS A 11 5.75 8.77 -12.80
C CYS A 11 5.37 9.13 -14.23
N SER A 12 5.17 8.12 -15.07
CA SER A 12 4.72 8.25 -16.46
C SER A 12 3.29 8.79 -16.58
N TYR A 13 2.42 8.51 -15.60
CA TYR A 13 1.00 8.91 -15.65
C TYR A 13 0.77 10.38 -15.28
N CYS A 14 1.51 10.92 -14.30
CA CYS A 14 1.25 12.27 -13.76
C CYS A 14 2.50 13.14 -13.57
N GLY A 15 3.68 12.67 -13.98
CA GLY A 15 4.93 13.42 -13.88
C GLY A 15 5.51 13.58 -12.47
N LYS A 16 4.83 13.08 -11.42
CA LYS A 16 5.35 13.16 -10.03
C LYS A 16 6.69 12.45 -9.89
N ARG A 17 7.62 13.09 -9.19
CA ARG A 17 8.98 12.57 -8.97
C ARG A 17 9.16 12.00 -7.58
N PHE A 18 9.90 10.89 -7.49
CA PHE A 18 10.18 10.12 -6.28
C PHE A 18 11.68 9.92 -6.10
N ALA A 19 12.12 9.86 -4.85
CA ALA A 19 13.52 9.60 -4.49
C ALA A 19 13.90 8.12 -4.61
N ARG A 20 12.91 7.22 -4.58
CA ARG A 20 13.10 5.77 -4.59
C ARG A 20 12.23 5.11 -5.67
N PRO A 21 12.72 4.05 -6.32
CA PRO A 21 11.95 3.33 -7.33
C PRO A 21 10.75 2.59 -6.70
N SER A 22 10.91 2.08 -5.47
CA SER A 22 9.82 1.45 -4.73
C SER A 22 8.66 2.42 -4.47
N SER A 23 8.95 3.67 -4.09
CA SER A 23 7.94 4.71 -3.90
C SER A 23 7.21 5.06 -5.21
N LEU A 24 7.94 5.12 -6.32
CA LEU A 24 7.33 5.29 -7.63
C LEU A 24 6.43 4.10 -7.99
N LYS A 25 6.90 2.87 -7.80
CA LYS A 25 6.13 1.64 -8.09
C LYS A 25 4.86 1.54 -7.25
N THR A 26 4.93 1.86 -5.95
CA THR A 26 3.72 1.91 -5.11
C THR A 26 2.77 3.01 -5.54
N HIS A 27 3.29 4.13 -6.05
CA HIS A 27 2.47 5.20 -6.58
C HIS A 27 1.83 4.84 -7.92
N THR A 28 2.48 4.08 -8.80
CA THR A 28 1.86 3.68 -10.08
C THR A 28 0.60 2.84 -9.87
N TYR A 29 0.53 2.07 -8.80
CA TYR A 29 -0.67 1.34 -8.40
C TYR A 29 -1.88 2.24 -8.10
N SER A 30 -1.70 3.52 -7.74
CA SER A 30 -2.82 4.45 -7.60
C SER A 30 -3.42 4.87 -8.93
N HIS A 31 -2.69 4.71 -10.04
CA HIS A 31 -3.17 5.01 -11.39
C HIS A 31 -3.80 3.77 -12.03
N THR A 32 -3.15 2.61 -11.90
CA THR A 32 -3.66 1.36 -12.49
C THR A 32 -4.77 0.71 -11.66
N GLY A 33 -4.91 1.09 -10.39
CA GLY A 33 -5.82 0.45 -9.44
C GLY A 33 -5.38 -0.95 -9.02
N GLU A 34 -4.21 -1.42 -9.49
CA GLU A 34 -3.70 -2.74 -9.14
C GLU A 34 -3.31 -2.82 -7.67
N LYS A 35 -3.80 -3.83 -6.97
CA LYS A 35 -3.49 -4.08 -5.57
C LYS A 35 -2.92 -5.50 -5.42
N PRO A 36 -1.63 -5.71 -5.73
CA PRO A 36 -1.04 -7.04 -5.79
C PRO A 36 -0.94 -7.74 -4.43
N TYR A 37 -1.08 -7.01 -3.33
CA TYR A 37 -0.97 -7.57 -1.99
C TYR A 37 -2.35 -7.83 -1.42
N VAL A 38 -2.79 -9.09 -1.45
CA VAL A 38 -4.10 -9.53 -0.97
C VAL A 38 -3.96 -10.18 0.39
N CYS A 39 -4.92 -9.91 1.30
CA CYS A 39 -5.03 -10.65 2.55
C CYS A 39 -5.49 -12.08 2.28
N GLN A 40 -4.79 -13.07 2.84
CA GLN A 40 -5.13 -14.48 2.68
C GLN A 40 -5.90 -15.03 3.90
N GLU A 41 -6.45 -14.15 4.73
CA GLU A 41 -7.24 -14.59 5.87
C GLU A 41 -8.69 -14.84 5.49
N GLU A 42 -9.23 -15.93 6.01
CA GLU A 42 -10.58 -16.40 5.72
C GLU A 42 -11.63 -15.34 6.11
N GLY A 43 -12.45 -14.91 5.14
CA GLY A 43 -13.42 -13.84 5.33
C GLY A 43 -12.85 -12.41 5.21
N CYS A 44 -11.57 -12.27 4.86
CA CYS A 44 -10.95 -10.99 4.55
C CYS A 44 -10.60 -10.90 3.06
N HIS A 45 -11.21 -9.95 2.35
CA HIS A 45 -10.93 -9.69 0.93
C HIS A 45 -10.16 -8.38 0.71
N SER A 46 -9.47 -7.88 1.75
CA SER A 46 -8.73 -6.62 1.67
C SER A 46 -7.50 -6.75 0.77
N GLN A 47 -7.32 -5.75 -0.10
CA GLN A 47 -6.21 -5.67 -1.04
C GLN A 47 -5.44 -4.36 -0.84
N PHE A 48 -4.12 -4.41 -1.04
CA PHE A 48 -3.21 -3.31 -0.79
C PHE A 48 -2.25 -3.11 -1.96
N SER A 49 -1.87 -1.86 -2.19
CA SER A 49 -0.81 -1.46 -3.12
C SER A 49 0.59 -1.52 -2.49
N VAL A 50 0.68 -1.67 -1.16
CA VAL A 50 1.95 -1.65 -0.41
C VAL A 50 2.00 -2.78 0.62
N LEU A 51 3.09 -3.55 0.59
CA LEU A 51 3.33 -4.68 1.50
C LEU A 51 3.29 -4.30 2.99
N SER A 52 3.80 -3.12 3.37
CA SER A 52 3.78 -2.65 4.76
C SER A 52 2.35 -2.44 5.28
N ASN A 53 1.41 -2.04 4.40
CA ASN A 53 0.01 -1.91 4.77
C ASN A 53 -0.64 -3.27 4.99
N LEU A 54 -0.40 -4.24 4.10
CA LEU A 54 -0.85 -5.62 4.30
C LEU A 54 -0.31 -6.21 5.61
N ARG A 55 0.98 -6.04 5.91
CA ARG A 55 1.57 -6.54 7.16
C ARG A 55 0.94 -5.93 8.40
N ARG A 56 0.68 -4.62 8.38
CA ARG A 56 0.00 -3.94 9.49
C ARG A 56 -1.44 -4.42 9.64
N HIS A 57 -2.14 -4.61 8.53
CA HIS A 57 -3.48 -5.14 8.50
C HIS A 57 -3.55 -6.58 9.05
N ALA A 58 -2.65 -7.47 8.64
CA ALA A 58 -2.59 -8.84 9.14
C ALA A 58 -2.36 -8.92 10.66
N LYS A 59 -1.66 -7.95 11.25
CA LYS A 59 -1.53 -7.87 12.71
C LYS A 59 -2.87 -7.61 13.42
N LEU A 60 -3.81 -6.93 12.78
CA LEU A 60 -5.14 -6.70 13.35
C LEU A 60 -5.92 -8.01 13.47
N HIS A 61 -5.81 -8.88 12.47
CA HIS A 61 -6.43 -10.20 12.54
C HIS A 61 -5.89 -11.07 13.67
N ALA A 62 -4.57 -11.06 13.86
CA ALA A 62 -3.94 -11.75 14.98
C ALA A 62 -4.49 -11.27 16.34
N SER A 63 -4.92 -10.00 16.42
CA SER A 63 -5.54 -9.42 17.62
C SER A 63 -7.07 -9.56 17.71
N MET A 64 -7.76 -9.97 16.64
CA MET A 64 -9.24 -9.94 16.53
C MET A 64 -9.87 -11.33 16.42
N ARG A 65 -9.21 -12.39 16.91
CA ARG A 65 -9.74 -13.78 16.87
C ARG A 65 -11.04 -13.98 17.68
N GLU A 66 -11.52 -12.95 18.39
CA GLU A 66 -12.81 -12.92 19.08
C GLU A 66 -13.75 -11.91 18.38
N GLY A 67 -14.64 -12.44 17.52
CA GLY A 67 -15.89 -11.83 17.03
C GLY A 67 -15.98 -10.33 16.73
N GLY A 68 -15.98 -9.94 15.45
CA GLY A 68 -16.43 -8.58 15.07
C GLY A 68 -16.15 -8.19 13.62
N ARG A 69 -17.06 -8.56 12.72
CA ARG A 69 -16.99 -8.33 11.27
C ARG A 69 -17.23 -6.86 10.88
N GLU A 70 -16.39 -5.88 11.23
CA GLU A 70 -16.62 -4.52 10.68
C GLU A 70 -15.46 -3.50 10.61
N ALA A 71 -14.25 -3.77 11.11
CA ALA A 71 -13.23 -2.71 11.20
C ALA A 71 -12.33 -2.48 9.95
N MET A 72 -12.43 -3.30 8.89
CA MET A 72 -11.40 -3.34 7.83
C MET A 72 -11.66 -2.45 6.60
N ARG A 73 -12.75 -1.68 6.56
CA ARG A 73 -13.12 -0.88 5.36
C ARG A 73 -12.25 0.36 5.12
N ASN A 74 -11.48 0.81 6.12
CA ASN A 74 -10.82 2.13 6.08
C ASN A 74 -9.32 2.10 5.74
N TYR A 75 -8.79 0.93 5.37
CA TYR A 75 -7.39 0.76 4.99
C TYR A 75 -7.28 0.46 3.48
N SER A 76 -7.82 1.35 2.64
CA SER A 76 -7.83 1.20 1.17
C SER A 76 -7.22 2.37 0.43
#